data_AF-U6RR05-F1
#
_entry.id   AF-U6RR05-F1
#
_cell.length_a   1.000
_cell.length_b   1.000
_cell.length_c   1.000
_cell.angle_alpha   90.00
_cell.angle_beta   90.00
_cell.angle_gamma   90.00
#
_symmetry.space_group_name_H-M   'P 1'
#
loop_
_entity.id
_entity.type
_entity.pdbx_description
1 polymer ?
#
loop_
_entity_poly.entity_id
_entity_poly.type
_entity_poly.pdbx_seq_one_letter_code
_entity_poly.pdbx_strand_id
1 'polypeptide(L)'
;MDAVADEINNSILRAGHVTFGLSASLNGSGTAIDFNWLKENIRKLSDEDDEKTIESLLLRERIYVEYLNQTRVYALKDGGKKRFYAQRNSWIKAQYYSLFTNIGNLPHAIFSGNFDYADRILQWFIFPRTILLGIILLFGTIMVFFDWVACVKWWLLLFCLLFTMALAIPNYLVDDKFNKAMKAIPVMAAGMIVNFLFGKKKK
;
A
#
# COMPACT_ATOMS: atom_id res chain seq x y z
N MET A 1 -15.32 2.49 3.94
CA MET A 1 -13.86 2.45 4.23
C MET A 1 -13.14 1.49 3.30
N ASP A 2 -13.65 0.28 3.11
CA ASP A 2 -12.95 -0.75 2.34
C ASP A 2 -12.95 -0.54 0.82
N ALA A 3 -14.06 -0.07 0.25
CA ALA A 3 -14.13 0.31 -1.16
C ALA A 3 -13.17 1.46 -1.52
N VAL A 4 -12.94 2.38 -0.59
CA VAL A 4 -11.98 3.49 -0.76
C VAL A 4 -10.57 2.94 -0.90
N ALA A 5 -10.19 1.97 -0.05
CA ALA A 5 -8.87 1.37 -0.09
C ALA A 5 -8.63 0.57 -1.39
N ASP A 6 -9.66 -0.13 -1.88
CA ASP A 6 -9.59 -0.88 -3.13
C ASP A 6 -9.46 0.06 -4.35
N GLU A 7 -10.20 1.18 -4.38
CA GLU A 7 -10.09 2.19 -5.44
C GLU A 7 -8.74 2.91 -5.45
N ILE A 8 -8.21 3.25 -4.27
CA ILE A 8 -6.85 3.78 -4.14
C ILE A 8 -5.84 2.78 -4.71
N ASN A 9 -6.00 1.49 -4.42
CA ASN A 9 -5.10 0.47 -4.93
C ASN A 9 -5.25 0.25 -6.44
N ASN A 10 -6.46 0.31 -6.99
CA ASN A 10 -6.69 0.29 -8.44
C ASN A 10 -6.01 1.48 -9.13
N SER A 11 -6.18 2.68 -8.57
CA SER A 11 -5.62 3.90 -9.14
C SER A 11 -4.10 3.92 -9.07
N ILE A 12 -3.51 3.58 -7.93
CA ILE A 12 -2.05 3.66 -7.72
C ILE A 12 -1.34 2.41 -8.28
N LEU A 13 -1.71 1.22 -7.82
CA LEU A 13 -0.95 -0.03 -8.06
C LEU A 13 -1.27 -0.69 -9.40
N ARG A 14 -2.30 -0.22 -10.11
CA ARG A 14 -2.71 -0.76 -11.41
C ARG A 14 -2.65 0.31 -12.49
N ALA A 15 -3.62 1.22 -12.53
CA ALA A 15 -3.69 2.26 -13.55
C ALA A 15 -2.42 3.14 -13.58
N GLY A 16 -1.93 3.55 -12.41
CA GLY A 16 -0.70 4.32 -12.27
C GLY A 16 0.51 3.58 -12.82
N HIS A 17 0.73 2.32 -12.42
CA HIS A 17 1.89 1.54 -12.86
C HIS A 17 1.87 1.28 -14.37
N VAL A 18 0.71 0.92 -14.93
CA VAL A 18 0.55 0.72 -16.38
C VAL A 18 0.85 2.01 -17.16
N THR A 19 0.45 3.16 -16.62
CA THR A 19 0.77 4.47 -17.24
C THR A 19 2.27 4.75 -17.26
N PHE A 20 3.01 4.26 -16.27
CA PHE A 20 4.47 4.33 -16.21
C PHE A 20 5.18 3.21 -16.98
N GLY A 21 4.44 2.32 -17.66
CA GLY A 21 4.99 1.18 -18.40
C GLY A 21 5.38 -0.02 -17.52
N LEU A 22 4.92 -0.06 -16.28
CA LEU A 22 5.13 -1.14 -15.31
C LEU A 22 3.89 -2.04 -15.23
N SER A 23 4.09 -3.33 -14.96
CA SER A 23 3.01 -4.29 -14.81
C SER A 23 2.02 -3.94 -13.69
N ALA A 24 0.73 -4.10 -13.97
CA ALA A 24 -0.36 -3.93 -13.01
C ALA A 24 -0.32 -4.96 -11.90
N SER A 25 -0.75 -4.58 -10.69
CA SER A 25 -0.89 -5.56 -9.61
C SER A 25 -2.10 -6.46 -9.81
N LEU A 26 -1.91 -7.76 -9.57
CA LEU A 26 -2.99 -8.74 -9.63
C LEU A 26 -4.04 -8.51 -8.52
N ASN A 27 -5.30 -8.84 -8.81
CA ASN A 27 -6.40 -8.80 -7.84
C ASN A 27 -7.17 -10.12 -7.86
N GLY A 28 -7.37 -10.73 -6.68
CA GLY A 28 -7.82 -12.13 -6.58
C GLY A 28 -9.18 -12.39 -7.19
N SER A 29 -9.88 -11.32 -7.58
CA SER A 29 -11.03 -11.32 -8.46
C SER A 29 -10.79 -10.42 -9.68
N GLY A 30 -11.20 -10.87 -10.86
CA GLY A 30 -11.20 -10.08 -12.09
C GLY A 30 -9.92 -10.19 -12.93
N THR A 31 -9.07 -11.17 -12.64
CA THR A 31 -7.87 -11.49 -13.43
C THR A 31 -8.19 -12.49 -14.54
N ALA A 32 -7.69 -12.25 -15.75
CA ALA A 32 -7.65 -13.23 -16.83
C ALA A 32 -6.19 -13.63 -17.10
N ILE A 33 -5.91 -14.93 -17.14
CA ILE A 33 -4.57 -15.50 -17.38
C ILE A 33 -4.68 -16.47 -18.56
N ASP A 34 -3.65 -16.54 -19.40
CA ASP A 34 -3.57 -17.54 -20.46
C ASP A 34 -3.66 -18.96 -19.88
N PHE A 35 -4.53 -19.77 -20.46
CA PHE A 35 -4.83 -21.11 -19.95
C PHE A 35 -3.63 -22.07 -20.06
N ASN A 36 -2.86 -21.98 -21.14
CA ASN A 36 -1.71 -22.87 -21.34
C ASN A 36 -0.61 -22.51 -20.35
N TRP A 37 -0.33 -21.22 -20.20
CA TRP A 37 0.61 -20.73 -19.19
C TRP A 37 0.21 -21.18 -17.78
N LEU A 38 -1.07 -21.02 -17.43
CA LEU A 38 -1.58 -21.45 -16.12
C LEU A 38 -1.43 -22.95 -15.94
N LYS A 39 -1.79 -23.76 -16.93
CA LYS A 39 -1.70 -25.23 -16.86
C LYS A 39 -0.27 -25.73 -16.62
N GLU A 40 0.73 -25.05 -17.19
CA GLU A 40 2.15 -25.40 -17.02
C GLU A 40 2.70 -24.95 -15.67
N ASN A 41 2.25 -23.80 -15.16
CA ASN A 41 2.78 -23.19 -13.95
C ASN A 41 2.01 -23.51 -12.68
N ILE A 42 0.74 -23.93 -12.77
CA ILE A 42 -0.08 -24.27 -11.61
C ILE A 42 0.51 -25.43 -10.79
N ARG A 43 1.28 -26.31 -11.43
CA ARG A 43 1.99 -27.41 -10.75
C ARG A 43 3.17 -26.94 -9.89
N LYS A 44 3.65 -25.72 -10.11
CA LYS A 44 4.72 -25.09 -9.31
C LYS A 44 4.17 -24.37 -8.08
N LEU A 45 2.85 -24.18 -8.00
CA LEU A 45 2.16 -23.55 -6.89
C LEU A 45 1.76 -24.60 -5.86
N SER A 46 1.91 -24.25 -4.59
CA SER A 46 1.42 -25.01 -3.44
C SER A 46 0.01 -24.54 -3.07
N ASP A 47 -0.75 -25.34 -2.33
CA ASP A 47 -2.10 -24.94 -1.86
C ASP A 47 -2.09 -23.71 -0.94
N GLU A 48 -0.92 -23.39 -0.36
CA GLU A 48 -0.70 -22.20 0.47
C GLU A 48 -0.30 -20.96 -0.34
N ASP A 49 0.05 -21.13 -1.62
CA ASP A 49 0.45 -20.03 -2.48
C ASP A 49 -0.75 -19.18 -2.88
N ASP A 50 -0.59 -17.87 -2.74
CA ASP A 50 -1.62 -16.91 -3.09
C ASP A 50 -1.35 -16.26 -4.45
N GLU A 51 -2.21 -15.31 -4.80
CA GLU A 51 -2.10 -14.53 -6.02
C GLU A 51 -0.76 -13.79 -6.19
N LYS A 52 -0.12 -13.33 -5.12
CA LYS A 52 1.20 -12.68 -5.18
C LYS A 52 2.29 -13.64 -5.59
N THR A 53 2.14 -14.93 -5.29
CA THR A 53 3.04 -15.95 -5.84
C THR A 53 2.89 -16.05 -7.35
N ILE A 54 1.66 -16.07 -7.88
CA ILE A 54 1.39 -16.06 -9.33
C ILE A 54 1.95 -14.78 -9.97
N GLU A 55 1.75 -13.63 -9.34
CA GLU A 55 2.31 -12.34 -9.74
C GLU A 55 3.84 -12.41 -9.84
N SER A 56 4.49 -12.98 -8.84
CA SER A 56 5.94 -13.16 -8.83
C SER A 56 6.43 -14.01 -10.01
N LEU A 57 5.70 -15.08 -10.36
CA LEU A 57 6.05 -15.98 -11.45
C LEU A 57 5.94 -15.28 -12.80
N LEU A 58 4.84 -14.58 -13.05
CA LEU A 58 4.63 -13.81 -14.27
C LEU A 58 5.77 -12.80 -14.48
N LEU A 59 6.09 -12.02 -13.44
CA LEU A 59 7.14 -11.01 -13.52
C LEU A 59 8.53 -11.62 -13.68
N ARG A 60 8.81 -12.76 -13.05
CA ARG A 60 10.09 -13.49 -13.23
C ARG A 60 10.25 -13.98 -14.67
N GLU A 61 9.16 -14.41 -15.31
CA GLU A 61 9.14 -14.80 -16.72
C GLU A 61 9.04 -13.61 -17.69
N ARG A 62 9.07 -12.37 -17.16
CA ARG A 62 8.96 -11.10 -17.92
C ARG A 62 7.63 -10.97 -18.68
N ILE A 63 6.57 -11.56 -18.14
CA ILE A 63 5.22 -11.43 -18.68
C ILE A 63 4.60 -10.16 -18.11
N TYR A 64 4.29 -9.22 -19.00
CA TYR A 64 3.67 -7.96 -18.65
C TYR A 64 2.19 -8.15 -18.30
N VAL A 65 1.73 -7.52 -17.21
CA VAL A 65 0.33 -7.57 -16.76
C VAL A 65 -0.33 -6.22 -17.05
N GLU A 66 -1.36 -6.22 -17.90
CA GLU A 66 -2.11 -5.01 -18.25
C GLU A 66 -3.33 -4.80 -17.35
N TYR A 67 -3.74 -3.54 -17.17
CA TYR A 67 -4.95 -3.17 -16.44
C TYR A 67 -6.05 -2.66 -17.38
N LEU A 68 -7.13 -3.43 -17.55
CA LEU A 68 -8.29 -3.01 -18.32
C LEU A 68 -9.23 -2.14 -17.49
N ASN A 69 -9.06 -0.82 -17.59
CA ASN A 69 -9.89 0.16 -16.88
C ASN A 69 -11.38 0.14 -17.30
N GLN A 70 -11.69 -0.39 -18.48
CA GLN A 70 -13.06 -0.42 -19.03
C GLN A 70 -13.91 -1.60 -18.52
N THR A 71 -13.30 -2.61 -17.88
CA THR A 71 -13.99 -3.81 -17.42
C THR A 71 -14.26 -3.72 -15.92
N ARG A 72 -15.52 -3.48 -15.54
CA ARG A 72 -15.91 -3.37 -14.13
C ARG A 72 -16.28 -4.74 -13.57
N VAL A 73 -15.59 -5.15 -12.50
CA VAL A 73 -15.90 -6.35 -11.73
C VAL A 73 -16.43 -5.94 -10.35
N TYR A 74 -17.64 -6.37 -10.02
CA TYR A 74 -18.28 -6.05 -8.75
C TYR A 74 -18.02 -7.17 -7.74
N ALA A 75 -17.42 -6.82 -6.59
CA ALA A 75 -17.20 -7.75 -5.50
C ALA A 75 -18.29 -7.59 -4.42
N LEU A 76 -18.97 -8.69 -4.09
CA LEU A 76 -19.86 -8.75 -2.93
C LEU A 76 -19.02 -8.87 -1.66
N LYS A 77 -18.98 -7.80 -0.86
CA LYS A 77 -18.37 -7.83 0.47
C LYS A 77 -19.40 -8.27 1.51
N ASP A 78 -19.66 -9.57 1.57
CA ASP A 78 -20.58 -10.14 2.53
C ASP A 78 -19.82 -10.84 3.66
N GLY A 79 -19.63 -10.12 4.77
CA GLY A 79 -18.87 -10.64 5.90
C GLY A 79 -18.73 -9.61 7.01
N GLY A 80 -19.32 -9.90 8.17
CA GLY A 80 -19.18 -9.06 9.36
C GLY A 80 -17.72 -8.82 9.77
N LYS A 81 -17.52 -7.93 10.75
CA LYS A 81 -16.20 -7.44 11.21
C LYS A 81 -15.14 -8.54 11.41
N LYS A 82 -15.53 -9.73 11.87
CA LYS A 82 -14.61 -10.86 12.10
C LYS A 82 -13.97 -11.41 10.82
N ARG A 83 -14.75 -11.57 9.73
CA ARG A 83 -14.23 -12.02 8.43
C ARG A 83 -13.31 -10.97 7.81
N PHE A 84 -13.65 -9.69 7.98
CA PHE A 84 -12.82 -8.57 7.55
C PHE A 84 -11.42 -8.59 8.19
N TYR A 85 -11.33 -8.73 9.52
CA TYR A 85 -10.03 -8.80 10.19
C TYR A 85 -9.23 -10.05 9.81
N ALA A 86 -9.90 -11.20 9.66
CA ALA A 86 -9.25 -12.44 9.23
C ALA A 86 -8.66 -12.31 7.81
N GLN A 87 -9.41 -11.73 6.87
CA GLN A 87 -8.96 -11.49 5.50
C GLN A 87 -7.75 -10.54 5.46
N ARG A 88 -7.79 -9.45 6.23
CA ARG A 88 -6.67 -8.50 6.29
C ARG A 88 -5.41 -9.11 6.89
N ASN A 89 -5.53 -9.94 7.92
CA ASN A 89 -4.40 -10.67 8.47
C ASN A 89 -3.80 -11.67 7.46
N SER A 90 -4.64 -12.35 6.68
CA SER A 90 -4.18 -13.24 5.60
C SER A 90 -3.42 -12.46 4.52
N TRP A 91 -3.93 -11.31 4.07
CA TRP A 91 -3.24 -10.47 3.08
C TRP A 91 -1.88 -9.93 3.55
N ILE A 92 -1.78 -9.57 4.84
CA ILE A 92 -0.51 -9.14 5.44
C ILE A 92 0.48 -10.30 5.46
N LYS A 93 0.04 -11.50 5.87
CA LYS A 93 0.90 -12.70 5.87
C LYS A 93 1.41 -13.01 4.47
N ALA A 94 0.53 -13.01 3.47
CA ALA A 94 0.93 -13.24 2.09
C ALA A 94 1.90 -12.17 1.59
N GLN A 95 1.68 -10.89 1.94
CA GLN A 95 2.63 -9.82 1.58
C GLN A 95 4.05 -10.09 2.08
N TYR A 96 4.19 -10.44 3.36
CA TYR A 96 5.50 -10.72 3.93
C TYR A 96 6.07 -12.03 3.40
N TYR A 97 5.25 -13.06 3.19
CA TYR A 97 5.68 -14.30 2.58
C TYR A 97 6.30 -14.07 1.18
N SER A 98 5.61 -13.34 0.30
CA SER A 98 6.11 -12.98 -1.03
C SER A 98 7.34 -12.08 -0.95
N LEU A 99 7.42 -11.18 0.04
CA LEU A 99 8.62 -10.37 0.26
C LEU A 99 9.84 -11.24 0.62
N PHE A 100 9.74 -12.08 1.65
CA PHE A 100 10.88 -12.86 2.13
C PHE A 100 11.35 -13.92 1.13
N THR A 101 10.43 -14.48 0.34
CA THR A 101 10.76 -15.45 -0.72
C THR A 101 11.44 -14.78 -1.93
N ASN A 102 11.12 -13.52 -2.23
CA ASN A 102 11.60 -12.84 -3.43
C ASN A 102 12.68 -11.77 -3.18
N ILE A 103 12.91 -11.31 -1.94
CA ILE A 103 13.88 -10.24 -1.64
C ILE A 103 15.31 -10.61 -2.03
N GLY A 104 15.68 -11.89 -1.94
CA GLY A 104 16.98 -12.38 -2.41
C GLY A 104 17.19 -12.24 -3.93
N ASN A 105 16.09 -12.17 -4.69
CA ASN A 105 16.12 -11.99 -6.14
C ASN A 105 16.17 -10.52 -6.57
N LEU A 106 16.02 -9.57 -5.63
CA LEU A 106 16.01 -8.14 -5.93
C LEU A 106 17.30 -7.66 -6.63
N PRO A 107 18.52 -8.01 -6.16
CA PRO A 107 19.75 -7.59 -6.86
C PRO A 107 19.79 -8.16 -8.27
N HIS A 108 19.41 -9.44 -8.43
CA HIS A 108 19.38 -10.10 -9.74
C HIS A 108 18.36 -9.47 -10.68
N ALA A 109 17.18 -9.08 -10.18
CA ALA A 109 16.15 -8.40 -10.96
C ALA A 109 16.65 -7.06 -11.51
N ILE A 110 17.36 -6.28 -10.68
CA ILE A 110 17.93 -4.99 -11.08
C ILE A 110 19.03 -5.19 -12.14
N PHE A 111 19.98 -6.10 -11.90
CA PHE A 111 21.08 -6.34 -12.84
C PHE A 111 20.63 -6.97 -14.17
N SER A 112 19.55 -7.74 -14.16
CA SER A 112 18.98 -8.34 -15.37
C SER A 112 18.07 -7.38 -16.16
N GLY A 113 17.83 -6.16 -15.66
CA GLY A 113 16.95 -5.17 -16.28
C GLY A 113 15.46 -5.48 -16.13
N ASN A 114 15.09 -6.39 -15.22
CA ASN A 114 13.69 -6.69 -14.91
C ASN A 114 13.17 -5.70 -13.86
N PHE A 115 12.95 -4.46 -14.30
CA PHE A 115 12.51 -3.36 -13.44
C PHE A 115 11.11 -3.58 -12.86
N ASP A 116 10.20 -4.22 -13.59
CA ASP A 116 8.86 -4.59 -13.10
C ASP A 116 8.93 -5.51 -11.88
N TYR A 117 9.78 -6.53 -11.94
CA TYR A 117 9.94 -7.46 -10.83
C TYR A 117 10.64 -6.80 -9.63
N ALA A 118 11.65 -5.97 -9.88
CA ALA A 118 12.32 -5.21 -8.83
C ALA A 118 11.34 -4.24 -8.12
N ASP A 119 10.55 -3.50 -8.89
CA ASP A 119 9.52 -2.59 -8.38
C ASP A 119 8.48 -3.36 -7.55
N ARG A 120 8.02 -4.53 -8.01
CA ARG A 120 7.07 -5.37 -7.24
C ARG A 120 7.62 -5.80 -5.89
N ILE A 121 8.89 -6.23 -5.82
CA ILE A 121 9.53 -6.59 -4.55
C ILE A 121 9.62 -5.37 -3.62
N LEU A 122 9.96 -4.20 -4.16
CA LEU A 122 9.98 -2.95 -3.40
C LEU A 122 8.58 -2.56 -2.90
N GLN A 123 7.52 -2.79 -3.69
CA GLN A 123 6.15 -2.56 -3.25
C GLN A 123 5.76 -3.45 -2.06
N TRP A 124 6.18 -4.72 -2.05
CA TRP A 124 5.91 -5.60 -0.91
C TRP A 124 6.69 -5.21 0.36
N PHE A 125 7.82 -4.52 0.21
CA PHE A 125 8.56 -3.92 1.31
C PHE A 125 7.79 -2.77 1.98
N ILE A 126 6.84 -2.14 1.28
CA ILE A 126 6.03 -1.05 1.84
C ILE A 126 5.10 -1.60 2.92
N PHE A 127 5.35 -1.18 4.17
CA PHE A 127 4.47 -1.51 5.29
C PHE A 127 3.02 -1.10 5.03
N PRO A 128 2.03 -1.86 5.53
CA PRO A 128 0.64 -1.43 5.52
C PRO A 128 0.51 0.02 6.00
N ARG A 129 -0.16 0.87 5.21
CA ARG A 129 -0.19 2.34 5.41
C ARG A 129 -0.60 2.75 6.83
N THR A 130 -1.44 1.96 7.51
CA THR A 130 -1.83 2.16 8.91
C THR A 130 -0.68 1.98 9.89
N ILE A 131 0.20 1.01 9.64
CA ILE A 131 1.42 0.79 10.44
C ILE A 131 2.41 1.92 10.18
N LEU A 132 2.57 2.35 8.92
CA LEU A 132 3.42 3.48 8.56
C LEU A 132 3.00 4.78 9.27
N LEU A 133 1.70 5.09 9.29
CA LEU A 133 1.16 6.23 10.05
C LEU A 133 1.48 6.12 11.55
N GLY A 134 1.32 4.93 12.14
CA GLY A 134 1.66 4.67 13.53
C GLY A 134 3.15 4.89 13.83
N ILE A 135 4.04 4.39 12.96
CA ILE A 135 5.50 4.57 13.07
C ILE A 135 5.86 6.05 12.98
N ILE A 136 5.36 6.78 11.98
CA ILE A 136 5.68 8.19 11.79
C ILE A 136 5.20 9.02 12.99
N LEU A 137 4.01 8.74 13.53
CA LEU A 137 3.50 9.43 14.73
C LEU A 137 4.32 9.09 15.98
N LEU A 138 4.70 7.81 16.16
CA LEU A 138 5.51 7.38 17.29
C LEU A 138 6.90 8.02 17.27
N PHE A 139 7.61 7.93 16.14
CA PHE A 139 8.93 8.54 16.01
C PHE A 139 8.86 10.07 16.01
N GLY A 140 7.86 10.67 15.37
CA GLY A 140 7.64 12.10 15.39
C GLY A 140 7.39 12.66 16.79
N THR A 141 6.70 11.91 17.67
CA THR A 141 6.49 12.30 19.08
C THR A 141 7.71 12.04 19.96
N ILE A 142 8.41 10.91 19.78
CA ILE A 142 9.65 10.62 20.51
C ILE A 142 10.73 11.65 20.18
N MET A 143 10.91 11.99 18.91
CA MET A 143 11.96 12.91 18.46
C MET A 143 11.79 14.34 19.00
N VAL A 144 10.60 14.73 19.47
CA VAL A 144 10.39 16.01 20.18
C VAL A 144 11.36 16.16 21.35
N PHE A 145 11.72 15.05 22.02
CA PHE A 145 12.57 15.06 23.20
C PHE A 145 14.07 14.89 22.92
N PHE A 146 14.44 14.40 21.74
CA PHE A 146 15.83 14.05 21.40
C PHE A 146 16.47 15.00 20.39
N ASP A 147 15.77 15.29 19.28
CA ASP A 147 16.30 16.13 18.20
C ASP A 147 15.15 16.85 17.48
N TRP A 148 15.15 18.18 17.62
CA TRP A 148 14.16 19.06 17.00
C TRP A 148 14.19 19.01 15.47
N VAL A 149 15.36 18.88 14.84
CA VAL A 149 15.47 18.84 13.38
C VAL A 149 14.91 17.52 12.85
N ALA A 150 15.21 16.41 13.52
CA ALA A 150 14.61 15.12 13.20
C ALA A 150 13.08 15.16 13.39
N CYS A 151 12.59 15.77 14.47
CA CYS A 151 11.15 15.95 14.72
C CYS A 151 10.46 16.63 13.54
N VAL A 152 10.96 17.78 13.08
CA VAL A 152 10.38 18.50 11.93
C VAL A 152 10.35 17.62 10.67
N LYS A 153 11.39 16.83 10.41
CA LYS A 153 11.41 15.89 9.26
C LYS A 153 10.31 14.83 9.36
N TRP A 154 10.10 14.24 10.54
CA TRP A 154 9.04 13.25 10.75
C TRP A 154 7.64 13.85 10.61
N TRP A 155 7.42 15.07 11.10
CA TRP A 155 6.15 15.77 10.93
C TRP A 155 5.90 16.22 9.48
N LEU A 156 6.95 16.62 8.76
CA LEU A 156 6.87 16.90 7.33
C LEU A 156 6.52 15.63 6.52
N LEU A 157 7.14 14.49 6.86
CA LEU A 157 6.81 13.20 6.26
C LEU A 157 5.35 12.82 6.51
N LEU A 158 4.83 13.06 7.73
CA LEU A 158 3.43 12.86 8.05
C LEU A 158 2.53 13.71 7.16
N PHE A 159 2.87 15.00 6.99
CA PHE A 159 2.11 15.91 6.14
C PHE A 159 2.10 15.45 4.68
N CYS A 160 3.25 15.09 4.11
CA CYS A 160 3.34 14.57 2.74
C CYS A 160 2.54 13.27 2.54
N LEU A 161 2.58 12.36 3.52
CA LEU A 161 1.81 11.11 3.48
C LEU A 161 0.30 11.39 3.49
N LEU A 162 -0.16 12.31 4.34
CA LEU A 162 -1.57 12.69 4.39
C LEU A 162 -2.02 13.41 3.12
N PHE A 163 -1.17 14.27 2.57
CA PHE A 163 -1.44 14.98 1.33
C PHE A 163 -1.56 14.04 0.12
N THR A 164 -0.63 13.08 0.00
CA THR A 164 -0.70 12.06 -1.07
C THR A 164 -1.93 11.17 -0.93
N MET A 165 -2.32 10.80 0.30
CA MET A 165 -3.57 10.09 0.55
C MET A 165 -4.81 10.91 0.17
N ALA A 166 -4.80 12.23 0.44
CA ALA A 166 -5.89 13.11 0.05
C ALA A 166 -6.03 13.21 -1.48
N LEU A 167 -4.91 13.27 -2.21
CA LEU A 167 -4.90 13.27 -3.68
C LEU A 167 -5.33 11.92 -4.29
N ALA A 168 -5.00 10.82 -3.63
CA ALA A 168 -5.31 9.48 -4.11
C ALA A 168 -6.78 9.08 -3.92
N ILE A 169 -7.56 9.82 -3.11
CA ILE A 169 -8.96 9.51 -2.86
C ILE A 169 -9.82 10.16 -3.95
N PRO A 170 -10.63 9.37 -4.70
CA PRO A 170 -11.57 9.93 -5.65
C PRO A 170 -12.63 10.80 -4.94
N ASN A 171 -12.97 11.96 -5.51
CA ASN A 171 -13.91 12.93 -4.92
C ASN A 171 -15.28 12.34 -4.52
N TYR A 172 -15.72 11.24 -5.14
CA TYR A 172 -17.01 10.59 -4.83
C TYR A 172 -16.98 9.66 -3.60
N LEU A 173 -15.79 9.37 -3.05
CA LEU A 173 -15.58 8.50 -1.88
C LEU A 173 -15.16 9.27 -0.61
N VAL A 174 -15.09 10.61 -0.70
CA VAL A 174 -14.84 11.52 0.42
C VAL A 174 -16.10 11.60 1.28
N ASP A 175 -16.26 10.60 2.15
CA ASP A 175 -17.34 10.57 3.13
C ASP A 175 -17.14 11.68 4.19
N ASP A 176 -18.21 12.21 4.78
CA ASP A 176 -18.16 13.36 5.72
C ASP A 176 -17.24 13.13 6.92
N LYS A 177 -17.00 11.86 7.27
CA LYS A 177 -16.05 11.43 8.31
C LYS A 177 -14.59 11.65 7.91
N PHE A 178 -14.24 11.46 6.64
CA PHE A 178 -12.90 11.75 6.12
C PHE A 178 -12.65 13.26 6.14
N ASN A 179 -13.66 14.05 5.78
CA ASN A 179 -13.61 15.50 5.80
C ASN A 179 -13.45 16.06 7.23
N LYS A 180 -14.12 15.46 8.23
CA LYS A 180 -13.90 15.77 9.65
C LYS A 180 -12.50 15.39 10.14
N ALA A 181 -11.99 14.21 9.77
CA ALA A 181 -10.65 13.78 10.16
C ALA A 181 -9.57 14.67 9.53
N MET A 182 -9.69 15.02 8.25
CA MET A 182 -8.79 15.94 7.57
C MET A 182 -8.81 17.34 8.18
N LYS A 183 -9.98 17.87 8.55
CA LYS A 183 -10.08 19.18 9.23
C LYS A 183 -9.49 19.15 10.65
N ALA A 184 -9.47 18.00 11.30
CA ALA A 184 -8.88 17.87 12.64
C ALA A 184 -7.34 17.87 12.62
N ILE A 185 -6.70 17.52 11.50
CA ILE A 185 -5.24 17.42 11.38
C ILE A 185 -4.54 18.80 11.49
N PRO A 186 -4.95 19.85 10.74
CA PRO A 186 -4.41 21.19 10.91
C PRO A 186 -4.66 21.74 12.32
N VAL A 187 -5.80 21.41 12.92
CA VAL A 187 -6.17 21.86 14.28
C VAL A 187 -5.30 21.20 15.34
N MET A 188 -4.97 19.91 15.20
CA MET A 188 -4.05 19.21 16.09
C MET A 188 -2.61 19.69 15.91
N ALA A 189 -2.16 19.88 14.66
CA ALA A 189 -0.82 20.41 14.37
C ALA A 189 -0.65 21.85 14.89
N ALA A 190 -1.64 22.72 14.66
CA ALA A 190 -1.66 24.08 15.20
C ALA A 190 -1.77 24.06 16.73
N GLY A 191 -2.59 23.17 17.31
CA GLY A 191 -2.71 22.99 18.75
C GLY A 191 -1.39 22.58 19.40
N MET A 192 -0.61 21.70 18.79
CA MET A 192 0.73 21.33 19.27
C MET A 192 1.74 22.47 19.12
N ILE A 193 1.72 23.21 18.00
CA ILE A 193 2.58 24.40 17.80
C ILE A 193 2.26 25.49 18.83
N VAL A 194 0.96 25.75 19.09
CA VAL A 194 0.51 26.73 20.09
C VAL A 194 0.84 26.28 21.50
N ASN A 195 0.61 25.01 21.85
CA ASN A 195 0.93 24.49 23.18
C ASN A 195 2.45 24.44 23.42
N PHE A 196 3.26 24.35 22.37
CA PHE A 196 4.72 24.41 22.48
C PHE A 196 5.27 25.85 22.53
N LEU A 197 4.69 26.78 21.76
CA LEU A 197 5.08 28.21 21.78
C LEU A 197 4.60 28.96 23.02
N PHE A 198 3.42 28.60 23.55
CA PHE A 198 2.79 29.27 24.70
C PHE A 198 2.66 28.38 25.94
N GLY A 199 3.12 27.13 25.88
CA GLY A 199 3.20 26.24 27.04
C GLY A 199 4.22 26.77 28.03
N LYS A 200 3.74 27.51 29.03
CA LYS A 200 4.54 27.96 30.17
C LYS A 200 5.35 26.79 30.72
N LYS A 201 6.69 26.89 30.67
CA LYS A 201 7.57 26.13 31.55
C LYS A 201 7.11 26.40 32.98
N LYS A 202 6.35 25.48 33.58
CA LYS A 202 6.21 25.44 35.04
C LYS A 202 7.61 25.11 35.57
N LYS A 203 8.24 26.13 36.17
CA LYS A 203 9.37 25.97 37.09
C LYS A 203 8.97 25.07 38.24
#